data_AF-A0A8H5H858-F1
#
_entry.id   AF-A0A8H5H858-F1
#
_cell.length_a   1.000
_cell.length_b   1.000
_cell.length_c   1.000
_cell.angle_alpha   90.00
_cell.angle_beta   90.00
_cell.angle_gamma   90.00
#
_symmetry.space_group_name_H-M   'P 1'
#
loop_
_entity.id
_entity.type
_entity.pdbx_description
1 polymer ?
#
loop_
_entity_poly.entity_id
_entity_poly.type
_entity_poly.pdbx_seq_one_letter_code
_entity_poly.pdbx_strand_id
1 'polypeptide(L)'
;MNALVPTRNALSTMFAAINPKIGALPESGPPLSQLGSDTYHAWTLIGVDELHEGCCVSGRKGGWHCWNITGLRDWARPGGGGYNAEGNALLYKVLTTATDLATYLNNTALSSAWSKNATALKAKFNEAFWLESAGLYRDNQTTTLCPQDANSFAILYNLTTSETQANRVSEGLQKNWNDLGPVAPELPDTISPFIGGFELQAHFESGNDARALDLLRRTWGYMLYTNLVQSTLLEGFTANGSLSYRSYRGYNYDAAYTSHAHGWSAGPTPALTFYVLGLTVTSLQGKT
;
A
#
# COMPACT_ATOMS: atom_id res chain seq x y z
N MET A 1 24.39 -12.09 7.41
CA MET A 1 23.91 -10.76 7.82
C MET A 1 22.47 -10.93 8.27
N ASN A 2 22.10 -10.55 9.50
CA ASN A 2 20.73 -10.69 9.97
C ASN A 2 19.89 -9.53 9.40
N ALA A 3 19.28 -9.74 8.23
CA ALA A 3 18.53 -8.73 7.47
C ALA A 3 17.35 -8.12 8.24
N LEU A 4 16.97 -8.70 9.39
CA LEU A 4 15.89 -8.21 10.25
C LEU A 4 16.33 -7.10 11.22
N VAL A 5 17.63 -6.91 11.46
CA VAL A 5 18.12 -5.88 12.41
C VAL A 5 17.73 -4.46 11.99
N PRO A 6 17.90 -4.03 10.72
CA PRO A 6 17.50 -2.70 10.30
C PRO A 6 16.00 -2.45 10.49
N THR A 7 15.15 -3.39 10.06
CA THR A 7 13.69 -3.31 10.20
C THR A 7 13.27 -3.26 11.68
N ARG A 8 13.89 -4.06 12.55
CA ARG A 8 13.67 -4.03 14.01
C ARG A 8 14.04 -2.70 14.63
N ASN A 9 15.17 -2.14 14.24
CA ASN A 9 15.59 -0.86 14.77
C ASN A 9 14.64 0.25 14.31
N ALA A 10 14.24 0.25 13.02
CA ALA A 10 13.28 1.20 12.48
C ALA A 10 11.94 1.14 13.23
N LEU A 11 11.33 -0.04 13.37
CA LEU A 11 10.06 -0.19 14.08
C LEU A 11 10.19 0.18 15.56
N SER A 12 11.25 -0.27 16.24
CA SER A 12 11.52 0.14 17.64
C SER A 12 11.59 1.66 17.80
N THR A 13 12.22 2.35 16.85
CA THR A 13 12.27 3.83 16.84
C THR A 13 10.89 4.45 16.69
N MET A 14 10.04 3.93 15.80
CA MET A 14 8.67 4.43 15.63
C MET A 14 7.82 4.24 16.90
N PHE A 15 7.90 3.06 17.53
CA PHE A 15 7.17 2.78 18.77
C PHE A 15 7.69 3.57 19.97
N ALA A 16 9.00 3.82 20.05
CA ALA A 16 9.57 4.68 21.09
C ALA A 16 9.08 6.14 20.98
N ALA A 17 8.69 6.57 19.78
CA ALA A 17 8.17 7.90 19.48
C ALA A 17 6.64 7.98 19.45
N ILE A 18 5.91 6.92 19.86
CA ILE A 18 4.45 6.92 19.85
C ILE A 18 3.90 8.06 20.72
N ASN A 19 2.90 8.77 20.20
CA ASN A 19 2.25 9.83 20.96
C ASN A 19 1.43 9.21 22.11
N PRO A 20 1.77 9.46 23.38
CA PRO A 20 1.14 8.77 24.51
C PRO A 20 -0.31 9.20 24.77
N LYS A 21 -0.75 10.33 24.21
CA LYS A 21 -2.12 10.84 24.40
C LYS A 21 -3.11 10.23 23.41
N ILE A 22 -2.68 10.07 22.15
CA ILE A 22 -3.56 9.68 21.05
C ILE A 22 -3.18 8.34 20.39
N GLY A 23 -2.07 7.73 20.81
CA GLY A 23 -1.57 6.46 20.25
C GLY A 23 -1.03 6.56 18.82
N ALA A 24 -0.83 7.77 18.29
CA ALA A 24 -0.36 7.96 16.93
C ALA A 24 1.15 7.68 16.84
N LEU A 25 1.51 6.76 15.94
CA LEU A 25 2.89 6.58 15.48
C LEU A 25 3.26 7.71 14.50
N PRO A 26 4.50 8.19 14.50
CA PRO A 26 4.96 9.15 13.49
C PRO A 26 4.96 8.52 12.09
N GLU A 27 4.96 9.36 11.05
CA GLU A 27 5.09 8.92 9.65
C GLU A 27 6.56 8.77 9.21
N SER A 28 7.47 9.36 9.98
CA SER A 28 8.91 9.36 9.72
C SER A 28 9.69 9.17 11.01
N GLY A 29 10.88 8.57 10.92
CA GLY A 29 11.82 8.56 12.04
C GLY A 29 12.38 9.95 12.40
N PRO A 30 13.16 10.06 13.48
CA PRO A 30 13.89 11.28 13.82
C PRO A 30 14.91 11.66 12.73
N PRO A 31 15.24 12.95 12.58
CA PRO A 31 14.81 14.06 13.44
C PRO A 31 13.43 14.64 13.11
N LEU A 32 12.80 14.23 12.00
CA LEU A 32 11.52 14.80 11.56
C LEU A 32 10.36 14.40 12.46
N SER A 33 10.23 13.10 12.77
CA SER A 33 9.19 12.55 13.67
C SER A 33 7.79 13.11 13.43
N GLN A 34 7.41 13.30 12.16
CA GLN A 34 6.18 13.98 11.78
C GLN A 34 4.95 13.15 12.15
N LEU A 35 3.86 13.83 12.53
CA LEU A 35 2.55 13.23 12.79
C LEU A 35 1.53 13.76 11.78
N GLY A 36 0.35 13.14 11.75
CA GLY A 36 -0.76 13.60 10.91
C GLY A 36 -0.96 12.80 9.63
N SER A 37 -0.43 11.57 9.57
CA SER A 37 -0.79 10.57 8.57
C SER A 37 -1.42 9.37 9.25
N ASP A 38 -2.68 9.10 8.91
CA ASP A 38 -3.35 7.87 9.31
C ASP A 38 -2.87 6.68 8.42
N THR A 39 -2.51 6.92 7.15
CA THR A 39 -2.00 5.86 6.24
C THR A 39 -0.60 5.38 6.63
N TYR A 40 0.36 6.27 6.92
CA TYR A 40 1.70 5.88 7.42
C TYR A 40 1.65 5.26 8.82
N HIS A 41 0.67 5.64 9.63
CA HIS A 41 0.39 4.91 10.86
C HIS A 41 0.02 3.45 10.56
N ALA A 42 -0.89 3.22 9.62
CA ALA A 42 -1.27 1.87 9.20
C ALA A 42 -0.10 1.10 8.57
N TRP A 43 0.69 1.72 7.68
CA TRP A 43 1.90 1.12 7.11
C TRP A 43 2.86 0.62 8.19
N THR A 44 3.08 1.41 9.24
CA THR A 44 3.95 1.02 10.35
C THR A 44 3.39 -0.21 11.08
N LEU A 45 2.07 -0.26 11.30
CA LEU A 45 1.42 -1.40 11.95
C LEU A 45 1.45 -2.66 11.10
N ILE A 46 1.30 -2.54 9.78
CA ILE A 46 1.44 -3.67 8.84
C ILE A 46 2.86 -4.22 8.89
N GLY A 47 3.88 -3.36 8.90
CA GLY A 47 5.28 -3.77 8.98
C GLY A 47 5.68 -4.49 10.27
N VAL A 48 4.92 -4.35 11.37
CA VAL A 48 5.20 -5.05 12.64
C VAL A 48 5.15 -6.56 12.47
N ASP A 49 4.17 -7.05 11.71
CA ASP A 49 3.94 -8.48 11.48
C ASP A 49 4.97 -9.09 10.53
N GLU A 50 5.41 -8.32 9.53
CA GLU A 50 6.54 -8.69 8.67
C GLU A 50 7.86 -8.84 9.44
N LEU A 51 7.96 -8.21 10.62
CA LEU A 51 9.12 -8.29 11.49
C LEU A 51 8.98 -9.33 12.62
N HIS A 52 7.86 -9.34 13.35
CA HIS A 52 7.61 -10.17 14.54
C HIS A 52 6.10 -10.45 14.69
N GLU A 53 5.72 -11.73 14.69
CA GLU A 53 5.25 -12.54 15.85
C GLU A 53 5.21 -11.89 17.27
N GLY A 54 5.06 -10.58 17.45
CA GLY A 54 4.91 -9.99 18.79
C GLY A 54 4.84 -8.47 18.87
N CYS A 55 3.65 -7.87 18.74
CA CYS A 55 3.23 -6.70 19.54
C CYS A 55 1.73 -6.35 19.37
N CYS A 56 0.99 -6.33 20.48
CA CYS A 56 -0.44 -6.00 20.51
C CYS A 56 -0.73 -4.54 20.12
N VAL A 57 -1.54 -4.34 19.07
CA VAL A 57 -2.09 -3.03 18.71
C VAL A 57 -3.38 -2.82 19.49
N SER A 58 -3.42 -1.83 20.39
CA SER A 58 -4.68 -1.35 20.96
C SER A 58 -4.81 0.15 20.73
N GLY A 59 -5.83 0.56 19.98
CA GLY A 59 -6.04 1.96 19.67
C GLY A 59 -7.32 2.19 18.87
N ARG A 60 -8.13 3.14 19.36
CA ARG A 60 -9.41 3.67 18.83
C ARG A 60 -10.65 2.78 19.01
N LYS A 61 -11.44 3.12 20.03
CA LYS A 61 -12.84 2.69 20.19
C LYS A 61 -13.74 3.61 19.35
N GLY A 62 -14.49 3.05 18.41
CA GLY A 62 -15.54 3.72 17.66
C GLY A 62 -16.41 2.68 16.95
N GLY A 63 -17.72 2.88 16.90
CA GLY A 63 -18.64 1.96 16.22
C GLY A 63 -18.23 1.75 14.75
N TRP A 64 -18.27 0.50 14.30
CA TRP A 64 -17.73 0.06 13.01
C TRP A 64 -18.57 0.55 11.82
N HIS A 65 -18.37 1.81 11.50
CA HIS A 65 -18.55 2.39 10.18
C HIS A 65 -17.15 2.44 9.52
N CYS A 66 -17.06 2.62 8.20
CA CYS A 66 -15.78 2.82 7.52
C CYS A 66 -14.87 3.76 8.33
N TRP A 67 -13.56 3.54 8.32
CA TRP A 67 -12.63 4.42 9.02
C TRP A 67 -12.63 5.81 8.39
N ASN A 68 -12.86 6.82 9.22
CA ASN A 68 -12.73 8.21 8.85
C ASN A 68 -11.27 8.65 8.95
N ILE A 69 -10.63 8.91 7.81
CA ILE A 69 -9.26 9.38 7.72
C ILE A 69 -9.19 10.87 8.03
N THR A 70 -8.40 11.18 9.05
CA THR A 70 -8.23 12.54 9.59
C THR A 70 -6.80 13.04 9.47
N GLY A 71 -5.83 12.13 9.47
CA GLY A 71 -4.45 12.41 9.11
C GLY A 71 -4.28 12.42 7.59
N LEU A 72 -4.17 13.61 7.02
CA LEU A 72 -4.22 13.83 5.57
C LEU A 72 -2.85 13.74 4.87
N ARG A 73 -1.77 13.50 5.61
CA ARG A 73 -0.43 13.38 5.03
C ARG A 73 -0.25 11.98 4.46
N ASP A 74 0.33 11.92 3.26
CA ASP A 74 0.52 10.68 2.53
C ASP A 74 1.58 10.87 1.42
N TRP A 75 1.69 9.95 0.45
CA TRP A 75 2.62 9.98 -0.69
C TRP A 75 2.37 11.09 -1.73
N ALA A 76 1.77 12.22 -1.30
CA ALA A 76 1.33 13.41 -2.04
C ALA A 76 -0.03 13.33 -2.74
N ARG A 77 -0.74 12.20 -2.65
CA ARG A 77 -2.11 12.07 -3.20
C ARG A 77 -3.09 13.09 -2.58
N PRO A 78 -3.82 13.90 -3.37
CA PRO A 78 -5.01 14.61 -2.90
C PRO A 78 -6.13 13.66 -2.45
N GLY A 79 -7.08 14.21 -1.70
CA GLY A 79 -8.35 13.52 -1.43
C GLY A 79 -8.29 12.38 -0.41
N GLY A 80 -7.15 12.12 0.22
CA GLY A 80 -6.96 11.03 1.19
C GLY A 80 -7.67 11.22 2.55
N GLY A 81 -8.62 12.15 2.68
CA GLY A 81 -9.39 12.37 3.92
C GLY A 81 -10.74 11.67 3.90
N GLY A 82 -11.45 11.68 5.03
CA GLY A 82 -12.81 11.16 5.10
C GLY A 82 -12.89 9.64 5.03
N TYR A 83 -14.07 9.12 4.65
CA TYR A 83 -14.28 7.70 4.39
C TYR A 83 -13.80 7.34 2.98
N ASN A 84 -12.48 7.16 2.81
CA ASN A 84 -11.90 6.76 1.53
C ASN A 84 -11.49 5.27 1.49
N ALA A 85 -11.37 4.74 0.29
CA ALA A 85 -11.10 3.34 0.02
C ALA A 85 -9.68 2.96 0.46
N GLU A 86 -8.65 3.75 0.15
CA GLU A 86 -7.26 3.42 0.50
C GLU A 86 -7.06 3.19 2.00
N GLY A 87 -7.45 4.15 2.83
CA GLY A 87 -7.31 4.04 4.27
C GLY A 87 -8.11 2.88 4.85
N ASN A 88 -9.29 2.57 4.29
CA ASN A 88 -10.08 1.41 4.71
C ASN A 88 -9.47 0.09 4.25
N ALA A 89 -8.79 0.06 3.10
CA ALA A 89 -8.06 -1.12 2.64
C ALA A 89 -6.85 -1.39 3.55
N LEU A 90 -6.11 -0.35 3.92
CA LEU A 90 -5.02 -0.43 4.89
C LEU A 90 -5.50 -0.88 6.27
N LEU A 91 -6.63 -0.36 6.76
CA LEU A 91 -7.20 -0.82 8.03
C LEU A 91 -7.59 -2.29 7.99
N TYR A 92 -8.14 -2.77 6.87
CA TYR A 92 -8.42 -4.19 6.72
C TYR A 92 -7.15 -5.02 6.85
N LYS A 93 -6.07 -4.64 6.17
CA LYS A 93 -4.77 -5.32 6.29
C LYS A 93 -4.23 -5.28 7.72
N VAL A 94 -4.32 -4.14 8.41
CA VAL A 94 -3.95 -4.02 9.83
C VAL A 94 -4.76 -4.99 10.70
N LEU A 95 -6.08 -5.12 10.49
CA LEU A 95 -6.93 -6.01 11.28
C LEU A 95 -6.61 -7.50 11.02
N THR A 96 -6.36 -7.89 9.77
CA THR A 96 -5.98 -9.28 9.45
C THR A 96 -4.62 -9.61 10.03
N THR A 97 -3.65 -8.71 9.88
CA THR A 97 -2.31 -8.85 10.46
C THR A 97 -2.39 -8.93 12.00
N ALA A 98 -3.16 -8.05 12.64
CA ALA A 98 -3.34 -8.09 14.08
C ALA A 98 -4.02 -9.39 14.54
N THR A 99 -4.93 -9.94 13.74
CA THR A 99 -5.60 -11.24 14.00
C THR A 99 -4.58 -12.37 14.02
N ASP A 100 -3.71 -12.45 13.01
CA ASP A 100 -2.67 -13.48 12.90
C ASP A 100 -1.71 -13.39 14.09
N LEU A 101 -1.29 -12.17 14.41
CA LEU A 101 -0.42 -11.89 15.55
C LEU A 101 -1.07 -12.22 16.91
N ALA A 102 -2.33 -11.86 17.13
CA ALA A 102 -3.04 -12.25 18.35
C ALA A 102 -3.22 -13.76 18.47
N THR A 103 -3.45 -14.44 17.35
CA THR A 103 -3.53 -15.91 17.30
C THR A 103 -2.22 -16.52 17.73
N TYR A 104 -1.10 -16.01 17.21
CA TYR A 104 0.24 -16.44 17.60
C TYR A 104 0.51 -16.25 19.10
N LEU A 105 0.13 -15.08 19.65
CA LEU A 105 0.30 -14.77 21.07
C LEU A 105 -0.71 -15.50 21.98
N ASN A 106 -1.49 -16.45 21.44
CA ASN A 106 -2.58 -17.15 22.14
C ASN A 106 -3.62 -16.21 22.77
N ASN A 107 -3.77 -15.00 22.23
CA ASN A 107 -4.80 -14.04 22.64
C ASN A 107 -6.07 -14.24 21.81
N THR A 108 -6.76 -15.35 22.08
CA THR A 108 -7.93 -15.81 21.31
C THR A 108 -9.08 -14.81 21.31
N ALA A 109 -9.26 -14.04 22.39
CA ALA A 109 -10.27 -13.00 22.48
C ALA A 109 -10.01 -11.84 21.52
N LEU A 110 -8.77 -11.34 21.46
CA LEU A 110 -8.40 -10.27 20.51
C LEU A 110 -8.41 -10.77 19.06
N SER A 111 -7.86 -11.95 18.80
CA SER A 111 -7.88 -12.57 17.47
C SER A 111 -9.32 -12.68 16.94
N SER A 112 -10.23 -13.25 17.74
CA SER A 112 -11.65 -13.40 17.34
C SER A 112 -12.32 -12.03 17.11
N ALA A 113 -12.03 -11.04 17.96
CA ALA A 113 -12.60 -9.71 17.83
C ALA A 113 -12.11 -8.99 16.56
N TRP A 114 -10.80 -9.00 16.30
CA TRP A 114 -10.22 -8.36 15.11
C TRP A 114 -10.60 -9.07 13.82
N SER A 115 -10.66 -10.40 13.81
CA SER A 115 -11.15 -11.18 12.66
C SER A 115 -12.60 -10.82 12.30
N LYS A 116 -13.47 -10.71 13.32
CA LYS A 116 -14.86 -10.28 13.14
C LYS A 116 -14.94 -8.86 12.56
N ASN A 117 -14.09 -7.95 13.04
CA ASN A 117 -14.05 -6.58 12.55
C ASN A 117 -13.54 -6.50 11.10
N ALA A 118 -12.50 -7.27 10.75
CA ALA A 118 -11.98 -7.36 9.39
C ALA A 118 -13.08 -7.86 8.42
N THR A 119 -13.79 -8.91 8.81
CA THR A 119 -14.93 -9.46 8.04
C THR A 119 -16.02 -8.41 7.82
N ALA A 120 -16.42 -7.70 8.88
CA ALA A 120 -17.42 -6.64 8.78
C ALA A 120 -16.94 -5.47 7.91
N LEU A 121 -15.67 -5.08 8.02
CA LEU A 121 -15.07 -4.02 7.22
C LEU A 121 -15.02 -4.39 5.74
N LYS A 122 -14.63 -5.63 5.37
CA LYS A 122 -14.63 -6.10 3.98
C LYS A 122 -16.02 -6.00 3.34
N ALA A 123 -17.06 -6.39 4.08
CA ALA A 123 -18.44 -6.24 3.60
C ALA A 123 -18.81 -4.76 3.34
N LYS A 124 -18.49 -3.88 4.31
CA LYS A 124 -18.76 -2.43 4.18
C LYS A 124 -17.92 -1.74 3.12
N PHE A 125 -16.69 -2.17 2.92
CA PHE A 125 -15.81 -1.69 1.86
C PHE A 125 -16.43 -1.93 0.48
N ASN A 126 -16.89 -3.17 0.23
CA ASN A 126 -17.53 -3.52 -1.03
C ASN A 126 -18.85 -2.77 -1.23
N GLU A 127 -19.68 -2.64 -0.19
CA GLU A 127 -20.92 -1.86 -0.26
C GLU A 127 -20.66 -0.38 -0.57
N ALA A 128 -19.66 0.24 0.06
CA ALA A 128 -19.42 1.67 -0.05
C ALA A 128 -18.70 2.07 -1.35
N PHE A 129 -17.70 1.29 -1.76
CA PHE A 129 -16.72 1.71 -2.76
C PHE A 129 -16.82 0.95 -4.08
N TRP A 130 -17.49 -0.21 -4.16
CA TRP A 130 -17.59 -0.91 -5.44
C TRP A 130 -18.40 -0.11 -6.46
N LEU A 131 -17.81 0.18 -7.61
CA LEU A 131 -18.45 0.86 -8.72
C LEU A 131 -18.64 -0.11 -9.89
N GLU A 132 -19.83 -0.68 -9.97
CA GLU A 132 -20.18 -1.73 -10.94
C GLU A 132 -19.88 -1.33 -12.39
N SER A 133 -20.17 -0.08 -12.77
CA SER A 133 -19.95 0.43 -14.13
C SER A 133 -18.46 0.53 -14.51
N ALA A 134 -17.57 0.74 -13.53
CA ALA A 134 -16.14 0.81 -13.76
C ALA A 134 -15.47 -0.56 -13.64
N GLY A 135 -16.06 -1.49 -12.87
CA GLY A 135 -15.40 -2.72 -12.45
C GLY A 135 -14.25 -2.45 -11.47
N LEU A 136 -14.30 -1.34 -10.75
CA LEU A 136 -13.27 -0.84 -9.85
C LEU A 136 -13.91 -0.30 -8.56
N TYR A 137 -13.08 -0.11 -7.53
CA TYR A 137 -13.46 0.64 -6.34
C TYR A 137 -13.22 2.14 -6.57
N ARG A 138 -14.23 2.96 -6.27
CA ARG A 138 -14.10 4.42 -6.23
C ARG A 138 -13.40 4.88 -4.95
N ASP A 139 -12.74 6.02 -5.02
CA ASP A 139 -11.91 6.56 -3.94
C ASP A 139 -12.73 6.85 -2.67
N ASN A 140 -13.93 7.39 -2.83
CA ASN A 140 -14.85 7.66 -1.73
C ASN A 140 -16.28 7.75 -2.26
N GLN A 141 -17.25 7.99 -1.37
CA GLN A 141 -18.67 7.98 -1.74
C GLN A 141 -19.14 9.18 -2.57
N THR A 142 -18.33 10.25 -2.71
CA THR A 142 -18.71 11.50 -3.38
C THR A 142 -18.08 11.67 -4.76
N THR A 143 -17.22 10.74 -5.19
CA THR A 143 -16.53 10.77 -6.49
C THR A 143 -16.69 9.46 -7.25
N THR A 144 -16.43 9.49 -8.55
CA THR A 144 -16.28 8.30 -9.41
C THR A 144 -14.82 7.99 -9.75
N LEU A 145 -13.87 8.78 -9.22
CA LEU A 145 -12.44 8.52 -9.36
C LEU A 145 -12.13 7.14 -8.77
N CYS A 146 -11.47 6.28 -9.52
CA CYS A 146 -11.04 4.95 -9.08
C CYS A 146 -9.52 4.97 -8.92
N PRO A 147 -8.98 5.05 -7.69
CA PRO A 147 -7.57 5.29 -7.47
C PRO A 147 -6.76 4.01 -7.70
N GLN A 148 -5.50 4.15 -8.10
CA GLN A 148 -4.58 3.04 -8.32
C GLN A 148 -4.30 2.30 -7.02
N ASP A 149 -4.07 3.03 -5.92
CA ASP A 149 -3.73 2.46 -4.62
C ASP A 149 -4.81 1.54 -4.05
N ALA A 150 -6.02 2.03 -3.83
CA ALA A 150 -7.08 1.28 -3.18
C ALA A 150 -7.51 0.06 -4.00
N ASN A 151 -7.45 0.16 -5.34
CA ASN A 151 -7.75 -0.96 -6.22
C ASN A 151 -6.65 -2.03 -6.20
N SER A 152 -5.38 -1.62 -6.16
CA SER A 152 -4.25 -2.54 -5.98
C SER A 152 -4.33 -3.25 -4.63
N PHE A 153 -4.57 -2.49 -3.55
CA PHE A 153 -4.75 -3.02 -2.19
C PHE A 153 -5.98 -3.93 -2.10
N ALA A 154 -7.05 -3.63 -2.83
CA ALA A 154 -8.26 -4.44 -2.78
C ALA A 154 -8.03 -5.87 -3.27
N ILE A 155 -7.18 -6.06 -4.29
CA ILE A 155 -6.77 -7.39 -4.72
C ILE A 155 -5.75 -7.96 -3.73
N LEU A 156 -4.64 -7.25 -3.48
CA LEU A 156 -3.50 -7.77 -2.71
C LEU A 156 -3.86 -8.14 -1.26
N TYR A 157 -4.77 -7.39 -0.64
CA TYR A 157 -5.26 -7.66 0.71
C TYR A 157 -6.53 -8.52 0.71
N ASN A 158 -6.96 -9.08 -0.43
CA ASN A 158 -8.13 -9.93 -0.52
C ASN A 158 -9.41 -9.25 0.03
N LEU A 159 -9.69 -8.02 -0.42
CA LEU A 159 -10.95 -7.31 -0.16
C LEU A 159 -12.01 -7.60 -1.22
N THR A 160 -11.61 -8.12 -2.39
CA THR A 160 -12.56 -8.60 -3.40
C THR A 160 -13.36 -9.80 -2.89
N THR A 161 -14.55 -9.98 -3.45
CA THR A 161 -15.54 -11.00 -3.06
C THR A 161 -15.51 -12.24 -3.94
N SER A 162 -14.81 -12.17 -5.08
CA SER A 162 -14.64 -13.29 -6.02
C SER A 162 -13.43 -13.06 -6.92
N GLU A 163 -12.90 -14.15 -7.49
CA GLU A 163 -11.85 -14.10 -8.51
C GLU A 163 -12.28 -13.28 -9.74
N THR A 164 -13.56 -13.35 -10.12
CA THR A 164 -14.12 -12.54 -11.21
C THR A 164 -14.03 -11.05 -10.89
N GLN A 165 -14.32 -10.66 -9.65
CA GLN A 165 -14.18 -9.25 -9.23
C GLN A 165 -12.72 -8.83 -9.22
N ALA A 166 -11.80 -9.66 -8.71
CA ALA A 166 -10.36 -9.39 -8.75
C ALA A 166 -9.83 -9.22 -10.18
N ASN A 167 -10.27 -10.07 -11.11
CA ASN A 167 -9.93 -9.96 -12.53
C ASN A 167 -10.44 -8.65 -13.15
N ARG A 168 -11.65 -8.22 -12.83
CA ARG A 168 -12.21 -6.94 -13.30
C ARG A 168 -11.41 -5.74 -12.78
N VAL A 169 -11.00 -5.78 -11.51
CA VAL A 169 -10.15 -4.73 -10.93
C VAL A 169 -8.79 -4.69 -11.62
N SER A 170 -8.18 -5.86 -11.83
CA SER A 170 -6.90 -6.03 -12.54
C SER A 170 -6.96 -5.49 -13.98
N GLU A 171 -8.07 -5.75 -14.70
CA GLU A 171 -8.31 -5.19 -16.03
C GLU A 171 -8.57 -3.68 -15.99
N GLY A 172 -9.33 -3.20 -15.00
CA GLY A 172 -9.63 -1.78 -14.83
C GLY A 172 -8.39 -0.94 -14.54
N LEU A 173 -7.47 -1.44 -13.71
CA LEU A 173 -6.18 -0.80 -13.41
C LEU A 173 -5.34 -0.59 -14.68
N GLN A 174 -5.30 -1.60 -15.57
CA GLN A 174 -4.58 -1.53 -16.85
C GLN A 174 -5.03 -0.39 -17.75
N LYS A 175 -6.28 0.09 -17.62
CA LYS A 175 -6.82 1.18 -18.45
C LYS A 175 -6.11 2.53 -18.21
N ASN A 176 -5.42 2.68 -17.09
CA ASN A 176 -4.69 3.90 -16.75
C ASN A 176 -3.23 3.87 -17.23
N TRP A 177 -2.82 2.83 -17.97
CA TRP A 177 -1.45 2.68 -18.42
C TRP A 177 -1.15 3.51 -19.66
N ASN A 178 0.09 3.99 -19.71
CA ASN A 178 0.73 4.43 -20.94
C ASN A 178 1.95 3.55 -21.25
N ASP A 179 2.82 4.01 -22.14
CA ASP A 179 4.03 3.28 -22.55
C ASP A 179 5.02 3.06 -21.40
N LEU A 180 4.99 3.89 -20.37
CA LEU A 180 5.90 3.86 -19.23
C LEU A 180 5.29 3.20 -17.99
N GLY A 181 3.96 3.16 -17.85
CA GLY A 181 3.32 2.57 -16.69
C GLY A 181 1.96 3.20 -16.32
N PRO A 182 1.46 2.91 -15.12
CA PRO A 182 0.18 3.39 -14.62
C PRO A 182 0.28 4.87 -14.23
N VAL A 183 -0.48 5.72 -14.91
CA VAL A 183 -0.66 7.11 -14.51
C VAL A 183 -1.73 7.15 -13.43
N ALA A 184 -1.34 7.48 -12.20
CA ALA A 184 -2.22 7.42 -11.04
C ALA A 184 -3.39 8.41 -11.17
N PRO A 185 -4.66 7.95 -11.17
CA PRO A 185 -5.81 8.85 -11.22
C PRO A 185 -5.88 9.82 -10.03
N GLU A 186 -5.49 9.34 -8.84
CA GLU A 186 -5.44 10.10 -7.59
C GLU A 186 -4.28 11.08 -7.53
N LEU A 187 -3.25 10.94 -8.36
CA LEU A 187 -2.18 11.91 -8.51
C LEU A 187 -1.89 12.11 -10.02
N PRO A 188 -2.66 12.98 -10.69
CA PRO A 188 -2.57 13.18 -12.13
C PRO A 188 -1.15 13.50 -12.62
N ASP A 189 -0.85 13.06 -13.85
CA ASP A 189 0.44 13.17 -14.55
C ASP A 189 1.60 12.39 -13.92
N THR A 190 1.37 11.58 -12.89
CA THR A 190 2.46 10.85 -12.23
C THR A 190 2.34 9.33 -12.32
N ILE A 191 3.49 8.71 -12.55
CA ILE A 191 3.74 7.28 -12.39
C ILE A 191 4.54 7.12 -11.10
N SER A 192 3.95 6.44 -10.12
CA SER A 192 4.53 6.20 -8.80
C SER A 192 4.90 4.72 -8.67
N PRO A 193 6.19 4.33 -8.78
CA PRO A 193 6.58 2.94 -8.58
C PRO A 193 6.32 2.42 -7.16
N PHE A 194 6.06 3.30 -6.19
CA PHE A 194 5.53 2.91 -4.89
C PHE A 194 4.19 2.18 -5.03
N ILE A 195 3.18 2.84 -5.60
CA ILE A 195 1.86 2.23 -5.83
C ILE A 195 1.91 1.19 -6.95
N GLY A 196 2.68 1.45 -8.01
CA GLY A 196 2.91 0.49 -9.10
C GLY A 196 3.48 -0.84 -8.62
N GLY A 197 4.27 -0.86 -7.55
CA GLY A 197 4.76 -2.09 -6.93
C GLY A 197 3.66 -2.94 -6.29
N PHE A 198 2.60 -2.33 -5.79
CA PHE A 198 1.43 -3.04 -5.28
C PHE A 198 0.51 -3.49 -6.42
N GLU A 199 0.32 -2.66 -7.46
CA GLU A 199 -0.42 -3.03 -8.66
C GLU A 199 0.21 -4.25 -9.37
N LEU A 200 1.54 -4.26 -9.46
CA LEU A 200 2.31 -5.37 -10.00
C LEU A 200 1.97 -6.70 -9.31
N GLN A 201 1.94 -6.69 -7.98
CA GLN A 201 1.61 -7.88 -7.19
C GLN A 201 0.12 -8.24 -7.31
N ALA A 202 -0.76 -7.23 -7.34
CA ALA A 202 -2.20 -7.42 -7.56
C ALA A 202 -2.50 -8.14 -8.89
N HIS A 203 -1.73 -7.89 -9.95
CA HIS A 203 -1.88 -8.64 -11.20
C HIS A 203 -1.53 -10.12 -11.04
N PHE A 204 -0.47 -10.47 -10.32
CA PHE A 204 -0.16 -11.87 -10.00
C PHE A 204 -1.24 -12.51 -9.10
N GLU A 205 -1.67 -11.83 -8.04
CA GLU A 205 -2.71 -12.32 -7.11
C GLU A 205 -4.07 -12.54 -7.78
N SER A 206 -4.34 -11.83 -8.88
CA SER A 206 -5.54 -12.04 -9.71
C SER A 206 -5.34 -13.06 -10.83
N GLY A 207 -4.19 -13.73 -10.93
CA GLY A 207 -3.89 -14.72 -11.98
C GLY A 207 -3.60 -14.11 -13.35
N ASN A 208 -3.21 -12.83 -13.40
CA ASN A 208 -2.92 -12.08 -14.62
C ASN A 208 -1.41 -11.86 -14.81
N ASP A 209 -0.62 -12.93 -14.74
CA ASP A 209 0.85 -12.90 -14.77
C ASP A 209 1.42 -12.17 -15.99
N ALA A 210 0.81 -12.33 -17.17
CA ALA A 210 1.23 -11.64 -18.37
C ALA A 210 1.10 -10.11 -18.24
N ARG A 211 0.02 -9.63 -17.60
CA ARG A 211 -0.21 -8.22 -17.29
C ARG A 211 0.82 -7.74 -16.26
N ALA A 212 1.09 -8.54 -15.22
CA ALA A 212 2.10 -8.23 -14.22
C ALA A 212 3.49 -8.04 -14.86
N LEU A 213 3.92 -8.97 -15.72
CA LEU A 213 5.22 -8.88 -16.41
C LEU A 213 5.29 -7.74 -17.43
N ASP A 214 4.17 -7.36 -18.05
CA ASP A 214 4.11 -6.18 -18.92
C ASP A 214 4.32 -4.88 -18.12
N LEU A 215 3.62 -4.73 -16.98
CA LEU A 215 3.82 -3.61 -16.06
C LEU A 215 5.27 -3.52 -15.58
N LEU A 216 5.84 -4.65 -15.16
CA LEU A 216 7.23 -4.73 -14.70
C LEU A 216 8.19 -4.18 -15.77
N ARG A 217 8.03 -4.61 -17.02
CA ARG A 217 8.88 -4.20 -18.14
C ARG A 217 8.66 -2.74 -18.55
N ARG A 218 7.43 -2.23 -18.52
CA ARG A 218 7.12 -0.83 -18.82
C ARG A 218 7.80 0.11 -17.81
N THR A 219 7.48 -0.05 -16.53
CA THR A 219 7.88 0.91 -15.50
C THR A 219 9.32 0.73 -15.05
N TRP A 220 9.74 -0.49 -14.74
CA TRP A 220 11.11 -0.73 -14.29
C TRP A 220 12.09 -0.94 -15.44
N GLY A 221 11.62 -1.46 -16.58
CA GLY A 221 12.44 -1.46 -17.79
C GLY A 221 12.74 -0.04 -18.28
N TYR A 222 11.78 0.90 -18.18
CA TYR A 222 12.06 2.32 -18.46
C TYR A 222 13.19 2.87 -17.58
N MET A 223 13.13 2.65 -16.26
CA MET A 223 14.19 3.11 -15.33
C MET A 223 15.55 2.47 -15.62
N LEU A 224 15.57 1.21 -16.04
CA LEU A 224 16.79 0.43 -16.26
C LEU A 224 17.45 0.71 -17.63
N TYR A 225 16.66 0.85 -18.69
CA TYR A 225 17.16 0.88 -20.07
C TYR A 225 17.26 2.28 -20.68
N THR A 226 16.84 3.32 -19.96
CA THR A 226 17.07 4.71 -20.36
C THR A 226 18.31 5.29 -19.70
N ASN A 227 18.72 6.49 -20.11
CA ASN A 227 19.87 7.20 -19.54
C ASN A 227 19.54 7.97 -18.25
N LEU A 228 18.47 7.60 -17.54
CA LEU A 228 18.06 8.27 -16.30
C LEU A 228 18.86 7.80 -15.08
N VAL A 229 18.69 6.55 -14.65
CA VAL A 229 19.32 6.02 -13.42
C VAL A 229 20.12 4.75 -13.62
N GLN A 230 19.62 3.79 -14.42
CA GLN A 230 20.26 2.51 -14.82
C GLN A 230 20.71 1.55 -13.69
N SER A 231 20.87 2.03 -12.47
CA SER A 231 21.50 1.34 -11.35
C SER A 231 20.74 1.47 -10.03
N THR A 232 19.74 2.37 -10.00
CA THR A 232 18.87 2.67 -8.86
C THR A 232 17.43 2.81 -9.34
N LEU A 233 16.51 3.06 -8.41
CA LEU A 233 15.08 3.18 -8.68
C LEU A 233 14.60 4.61 -8.36
N LEU A 234 13.88 5.22 -9.30
CA LEU A 234 13.33 6.57 -9.14
C LEU A 234 12.24 6.59 -8.06
N GLU A 235 12.12 7.68 -7.32
CA GLU A 235 10.97 7.95 -6.46
C GLU A 235 9.65 7.90 -7.23
N GLY A 236 9.64 8.53 -8.40
CA GLY A 236 8.55 8.54 -9.34
C GLY A 236 8.95 9.39 -10.53
N PHE A 237 8.08 9.46 -11.53
CA PHE A 237 8.29 10.27 -12.72
C PHE A 237 6.95 10.66 -13.32
N THR A 238 6.94 11.60 -14.26
CA THR A 238 5.69 12.03 -14.90
C THR A 238 5.26 11.05 -16.00
N ALA A 239 4.03 11.21 -16.51
CA ALA A 239 3.51 10.37 -17.59
C ALA A 239 4.37 10.42 -18.86
N ASN A 240 5.13 11.51 -19.08
CA ASN A 240 6.06 11.64 -20.20
C ASN A 240 7.49 11.18 -19.90
N GLY A 241 7.75 10.70 -18.67
CA GLY A 241 9.07 10.21 -18.26
C GLY A 241 9.99 11.25 -17.63
N SER A 242 9.55 12.50 -17.47
CA SER A 242 10.37 13.54 -16.82
C SER A 242 10.53 13.31 -15.31
N LEU A 243 11.63 13.83 -14.76
CA LEU A 243 11.94 13.81 -13.33
C LEU A 243 11.16 14.88 -12.55
N SER A 244 9.97 15.25 -13.02
CA SER A 244 9.09 16.25 -12.40
C SER A 244 7.98 15.59 -11.58
N TYR A 245 8.29 14.45 -10.95
CA TYR A 245 7.37 13.73 -10.07
C TYR A 245 6.74 14.69 -9.06
N ARG A 246 5.41 14.68 -8.95
CA ARG A 246 4.62 15.52 -8.04
C ARG A 246 5.05 17.00 -8.01
N SER A 247 5.56 17.52 -9.13
CA SER A 247 6.10 18.88 -9.26
C SER A 247 5.14 19.95 -8.75
N TYR A 248 3.85 19.86 -9.11
CA TYR A 248 2.80 20.76 -8.64
C TYR A 248 2.32 20.48 -7.19
N ARG A 249 2.83 19.43 -6.54
CA ARG A 249 2.44 18.95 -5.19
C ARG A 249 3.64 18.77 -4.27
N GLY A 250 4.03 19.88 -3.67
CA GLY A 250 5.03 19.92 -2.61
C GLY A 250 6.47 19.98 -3.09
N TYR A 251 6.73 19.80 -4.40
CA TYR A 251 8.08 19.92 -4.99
C TYR A 251 8.29 21.25 -5.75
N ASN A 252 7.33 22.17 -5.69
CA ASN A 252 7.44 23.55 -6.18
C ASN A 252 7.99 23.67 -7.62
N TYR A 253 7.63 22.73 -8.48
CA TYR A 253 8.12 22.65 -9.87
C TYR A 253 9.64 22.52 -10.03
N ASP A 254 10.34 22.05 -8.98
CA ASP A 254 11.78 21.82 -9.00
C ASP A 254 12.08 20.33 -9.15
N ALA A 255 12.63 19.95 -10.31
CA ALA A 255 12.98 18.58 -10.63
C ALA A 255 14.10 18.01 -9.74
N ALA A 256 14.88 18.86 -9.05
CA ALA A 256 15.93 18.42 -8.14
C ALA A 256 15.40 17.72 -6.88
N TYR A 257 14.09 17.87 -6.58
CA TYR A 257 13.46 17.18 -5.45
C TYR A 257 13.18 15.70 -5.71
N THR A 258 13.03 15.28 -6.97
CA THR A 258 12.73 13.89 -7.30
C THR A 258 13.94 13.02 -6.97
N SER A 259 13.80 12.09 -6.02
CA SER A 259 14.91 11.20 -5.68
C SER A 259 15.20 10.20 -6.80
N HIS A 260 16.49 10.03 -7.11
CA HIS A 260 16.97 9.06 -8.10
C HIS A 260 17.26 7.68 -7.50
N ALA A 261 17.14 7.52 -6.18
CA ALA A 261 17.38 6.28 -5.48
C ALA A 261 16.41 6.17 -4.30
N HIS A 262 15.21 5.63 -4.56
CA HIS A 262 14.14 5.57 -3.57
C HIS A 262 13.70 4.11 -3.34
N GLY A 263 13.87 3.63 -2.10
CA GLY A 263 13.63 2.22 -1.75
C GLY A 263 12.18 1.76 -1.92
N TRP A 264 11.21 2.67 -1.83
CA TRP A 264 9.78 2.38 -2.00
C TRP A 264 9.44 1.86 -3.41
N SER A 265 10.35 2.03 -4.37
CA SER A 265 10.18 1.66 -5.77
C SER A 265 10.66 0.23 -6.04
N ALA A 266 11.14 -0.47 -5.01
CA ALA A 266 11.68 -1.82 -5.10
C ALA A 266 10.62 -2.93 -5.18
N GLY A 267 9.37 -2.60 -5.56
CA GLY A 267 8.27 -3.54 -5.76
C GLY A 267 8.57 -4.79 -6.62
N PRO A 268 9.46 -4.75 -7.63
CA PRO A 268 9.82 -5.96 -8.38
C PRO A 268 10.54 -7.01 -7.54
N THR A 269 11.24 -6.61 -6.48
CA THR A 269 11.99 -7.56 -5.63
C THR A 269 11.08 -8.60 -4.99
N PRO A 270 10.04 -8.23 -4.21
CA PRO A 270 9.08 -9.21 -3.71
C PRO A 270 8.29 -9.87 -4.85
N ALA A 271 7.91 -9.12 -5.90
CA ALA A 271 7.11 -9.69 -6.98
C ALA A 271 7.82 -10.85 -7.72
N LEU A 272 9.10 -10.66 -8.09
CA LEU A 272 9.91 -11.68 -8.74
C LEU A 272 10.21 -12.85 -7.80
N THR A 273 10.40 -12.59 -6.51
CA THR A 273 10.70 -13.64 -5.51
C THR A 273 9.48 -14.52 -5.26
N PHE A 274 8.31 -13.91 -5.04
CA PHE A 274 7.12 -14.61 -4.57
C PHE A 274 6.31 -15.22 -5.72
N TYR A 275 6.16 -14.53 -6.84
CA TYR A 275 5.26 -14.97 -7.92
C TYR A 275 5.98 -15.58 -9.10
N VAL A 276 7.18 -15.12 -9.44
CA VAL A 276 7.94 -15.68 -10.57
C VAL A 276 8.79 -16.85 -10.14
N LEU A 277 9.57 -16.69 -9.07
CA LEU A 277 10.39 -17.77 -8.51
C LEU A 277 9.57 -18.72 -7.62
N GLY A 278 8.48 -18.23 -7.01
CA GLY A 278 7.58 -19.06 -6.19
C GLY A 278 8.06 -19.30 -4.76
N LEU A 279 8.98 -18.49 -4.23
CA LEU A 279 9.48 -18.66 -2.86
C LEU A 279 8.61 -17.90 -1.87
N THR A 280 7.81 -18.59 -1.07
CA THR A 280 6.98 -17.97 -0.04
C THR A 280 7.30 -18.52 1.34
N VAL A 281 7.04 -17.71 2.36
CA VAL A 281 7.12 -18.15 3.76
C VAL A 281 5.81 -18.85 4.09
N THR A 282 5.85 -20.18 4.23
CA THR A 282 4.66 -21.00 4.51
C THR A 282 4.43 -21.23 6.00
N SER A 283 5.44 -20.98 6.83
CA SER A 283 5.31 -21.02 8.28
C SER A 283 6.35 -20.13 8.98
N LEU A 284 6.13 -19.91 10.26
CA LEU A 284 6.92 -19.04 11.12
C LEU A 284 8.42 -19.33 11.04
N GLN A 285 9.21 -18.27 10.90
CA GLN A 285 10.68 -18.35 10.76
C GLN A 285 11.14 -19.27 9.62
N GLY A 286 10.28 -19.55 8.63
CA GLY A 286 10.56 -20.48 7.54
C GLY A 286 10.68 -21.94 8.00
N LYS A 287 10.01 -22.34 9.08
CA LYS A 287 9.97 -23.75 9.51
C LYS A 287 9.22 -24.59 8.48
N THR A 288 9.67 -25.83 8.30
CA THR A 288 9.04 -26.84 7.42
C THR A 288 8.24 -27.83 8.23
#